data_AF-A0AAJ2BBC0-F1
#
_entry.id   AF-A0AAJ2BBC0-F1
#
_cell.length_a   1.000
_cell.length_b   1.000
_cell.length_c   1.000
_cell.angle_alpha   90.00
_cell.angle_beta   90.00
_cell.angle_gamma   90.00
#
_symmetry.space_group_name_H-M   'P 1'
#
loop_
_entity.id
_entity.type
_entity.pdbx_description
1 polymer ?
#
loop_
_entity_poly.entity_id
_entity_poly.type
_entity_poly.pdbx_seq_one_letter_code
_entity_poly.pdbx_strand_id
1 'polypeptide(L)'
;MIAAADAKGRMAAGVHLPDLPDECRQPMERVIPKYGVEKPRNTQLRWEVAADLTDRRTGRCASFYDGVKTRFDATKPQAAQRSIRQ
;
A
#
# COMPACT_ATOMS: atom_id res chain seq x y z
N MET A 1 -12.74 -29.93 -15.70
CA MET A 1 -11.37 -29.38 -15.84
C MET A 1 -11.33 -27.95 -16.41
N ILE A 2 -12.36 -27.48 -17.12
CA ILE A 2 -12.38 -26.15 -17.77
C ILE A 2 -12.33 -24.99 -16.75
N ALA A 3 -13.07 -25.06 -15.65
CA ALA A 3 -13.13 -23.98 -14.66
C ALA A 3 -11.76 -23.67 -13.99
N ALA A 4 -10.94 -24.69 -13.74
CA ALA A 4 -9.62 -24.51 -13.14
C ALA A 4 -8.62 -23.91 -14.15
N ALA A 5 -8.68 -24.32 -15.41
CA ALA A 5 -7.85 -23.76 -16.47
C ALA A 5 -8.22 -22.30 -16.79
N ASP A 6 -9.52 -21.99 -16.77
CA ASP A 6 -10.05 -20.63 -16.98
C ASP A 6 -9.66 -19.69 -15.84
N ALA A 7 -9.79 -20.14 -14.58
CA ALA A 7 -9.28 -19.41 -13.41
C ALA A 7 -7.76 -19.18 -13.49
N LYS A 8 -7.00 -20.19 -13.94
CA LYS A 8 -5.55 -20.10 -14.11
C LYS A 8 -5.16 -19.15 -15.26
N GLY A 9 -5.92 -19.14 -16.35
CA GLY A 9 -5.74 -18.22 -17.48
C GLY A 9 -6.01 -16.76 -17.11
N ARG A 10 -7.07 -16.50 -16.34
CA ARG A 10 -7.35 -15.15 -15.79
C ARG A 10 -6.29 -14.67 -14.82
N MET A 11 -5.74 -15.57 -13.99
CA MET A 11 -4.61 -15.26 -13.10
C MET A 11 -3.31 -15.01 -13.88
N ALA A 12 -3.09 -15.73 -14.99
CA ALA A 12 -1.89 -15.64 -15.81
C ALA A 12 -1.86 -14.44 -16.78
N ALA A 13 -3.02 -13.89 -17.13
CA ALA A 13 -3.11 -12.68 -17.95
C ALA A 13 -2.52 -11.44 -17.26
N GLY A 14 -2.27 -11.51 -15.94
CA GLY A 14 -1.77 -10.41 -15.13
C GLY A 14 -2.85 -9.34 -14.96
N VAL A 15 -2.96 -8.78 -13.76
CA VAL A 15 -3.74 -7.55 -13.59
C VAL A 15 -2.70 -6.46 -13.38
N HIS A 16 -2.55 -5.59 -14.37
CA HIS A 16 -1.74 -4.40 -14.24
C HIS A 16 -2.49 -3.41 -13.38
N LEU A 17 -2.15 -3.38 -12.09
CA LEU A 17 -2.67 -2.36 -11.19
C LEU A 17 -2.00 -1.03 -11.54
N PRO A 18 -2.74 0.09 -11.57
CA PRO A 18 -2.15 1.41 -11.73
C PRO A 18 -1.20 1.73 -10.58
N ASP A 19 -0.40 2.77 -10.69
CA ASP A 19 0.33 3.26 -9.53
C ASP A 19 -0.64 3.90 -8.53
N LEU A 20 -0.36 3.72 -7.23
CA LEU A 20 -1.10 4.40 -6.19
C LEU A 20 -0.69 5.89 -6.19
N PRO A 21 -1.63 6.84 -6.37
CA PRO A 21 -1.31 8.26 -6.44
C PRO A 21 -0.58 8.77 -5.20
N ASP A 22 0.26 9.80 -5.37
CA ASP A 22 1.10 10.32 -4.28
C ASP A 22 0.28 10.88 -3.13
N GLU A 23 -0.86 11.54 -3.41
CA GLU A 23 -1.77 12.04 -2.38
C GLU A 23 -2.32 10.94 -1.48
N CYS A 24 -2.43 9.70 -1.98
CA CYS A 24 -2.87 8.55 -1.20
C CYS A 24 -1.76 8.00 -0.28
N ARG A 25 -0.52 8.46 -0.46
CA ARG A 25 0.66 8.07 0.34
C ARG A 25 1.07 9.16 1.33
N GLN A 26 0.55 10.37 1.19
CA GLN A 26 0.96 11.51 1.99
C GLN A 26 0.53 11.35 3.46
N PRO A 27 1.46 11.58 4.41
CA PRO A 27 1.10 11.71 5.82
C PRO A 27 0.34 13.01 6.06
N MET A 28 -0.42 13.06 7.15
CA MET A 28 -1.08 14.27 7.60
C MET A 28 -0.06 15.33 8.02
N GLU A 29 -0.33 16.58 7.63
CA GLU A 29 0.46 17.72 8.08
C GLU A 29 0.40 17.84 9.62
N ARG A 30 1.56 18.06 10.24
CA ARG A 30 1.67 18.29 11.68
C ARG A 30 1.49 19.76 11.98
N VAL A 31 0.59 20.07 12.90
CA VAL A 31 0.37 21.43 13.39
C VAL A 31 1.31 21.68 14.56
N ILE A 32 2.35 22.49 14.35
CA ILE A 32 3.28 22.88 15.40
C ILE A 32 2.74 24.15 16.10
N PRO A 33 2.43 24.10 17.41
CA PRO A 33 1.85 25.22 18.13
C PRO A 33 2.83 26.39 18.25
N LYS A 34 2.32 27.63 18.14
CA LYS A 34 3.09 28.82 18.52
C LYS A 34 2.97 29.05 20.03
N TYR A 35 3.94 28.53 20.77
CA TYR A 35 4.01 28.71 22.23
C TYR A 35 3.98 30.20 22.62
N GLY A 36 3.12 30.55 23.58
CA GLY A 36 2.96 31.92 24.08
C GLY A 36 1.91 32.78 23.36
N VAL A 37 1.37 32.33 22.23
CA VAL A 37 0.33 33.05 21.46
C VAL A 37 -0.98 32.27 21.42
N GLU A 38 -0.89 30.96 21.22
CA GLU A 38 -2.06 30.07 21.17
C GLU A 38 -2.26 29.40 22.53
N LYS A 39 -3.52 29.14 22.95
CA LYS A 39 -3.82 28.32 24.14
C LYS A 39 -3.72 26.83 23.78
N PRO A 40 -2.62 26.12 24.10
CA PRO A 40 -2.33 24.84 23.49
C PRO A 40 -2.31 23.76 24.58
N ARG A 41 -3.35 22.91 24.66
CA ARG A 41 -3.10 21.61 25.31
C ARG A 41 -4.03 20.50 24.86
N ASN A 42 -5.32 20.61 25.13
CA ASN A 42 -6.17 19.41 24.99
C ASN A 42 -6.62 19.14 23.56
N THR A 43 -6.93 20.16 22.76
CA THR A 43 -7.38 19.97 21.37
C THR A 43 -6.21 19.61 20.45
N GLN A 44 -5.01 20.12 20.71
CA GLN A 44 -3.80 19.80 19.93
C GLN A 44 -3.28 18.38 20.20
N LEU A 45 -3.21 17.96 21.46
CA LEU A 45 -2.79 16.58 21.78
C LEU A 45 -3.70 15.54 21.12
N ARG A 46 -5.02 15.81 21.08
CA ARG A 46 -5.95 14.96 20.34
C ARG A 46 -5.72 14.98 18.84
N TRP A 47 -5.26 16.10 18.29
CA TRP A 47 -4.95 16.21 16.88
C TRP A 47 -3.72 15.41 16.49
N GLU A 48 -2.63 15.50 17.26
CA GLU A 48 -1.42 14.71 17.03
C GLU A 48 -1.71 13.21 17.05
N VAL A 49 -2.54 12.75 18.02
CA VAL A 49 -2.96 11.34 18.08
C VAL A 49 -3.75 10.93 16.83
N ALA A 50 -4.68 11.77 16.37
CA ALA A 50 -5.44 11.48 15.15
C ALA A 50 -4.56 11.47 13.90
N ALA A 51 -3.58 12.37 13.83
CA ALA A 51 -2.61 12.45 12.75
C ALA A 51 -1.73 11.19 12.71
N ASP A 52 -1.19 10.77 13.86
CA ASP A 52 -0.41 9.53 13.98
C ASP A 52 -1.21 8.28 13.59
N LEU A 53 -2.47 8.18 14.03
CA LEU A 53 -3.33 7.06 13.69
C LEU A 53 -3.65 7.01 12.20
N THR A 54 -3.87 8.17 11.60
CA THR A 54 -4.13 8.28 10.16
C THR A 54 -2.89 7.89 9.37
N ASP A 55 -1.72 8.40 9.73
CA ASP A 55 -0.46 8.07 9.04
C ASP A 55 -0.14 6.58 9.12
N ARG A 56 -0.34 5.97 10.29
CA ARG A 56 -0.18 4.52 10.45
C ARG A 56 -1.15 3.75 9.55
N ARG A 57 -2.39 4.22 9.40
CA ARG A 57 -3.36 3.61 8.48
C ARG A 57 -2.92 3.78 7.04
N THR A 58 -2.58 5.00 6.62
CA THR A 58 -2.09 5.33 5.28
C THR A 58 -0.90 4.46 4.90
N GLY A 59 0.12 4.39 5.76
CA GLY A 59 1.29 3.54 5.54
C GLY A 59 0.95 2.06 5.38
N ARG A 60 0.13 1.49 6.28
CA ARG A 60 -0.31 0.09 6.17
C ARG A 60 -1.07 -0.20 4.88
N CYS A 61 -1.97 0.69 4.48
CA CYS A 61 -2.77 0.54 3.26
C CYS A 61 -1.89 0.64 2.00
N ALA A 62 -0.97 1.61 1.95
CA ALA A 62 -0.02 1.74 0.85
C ALA A 62 0.89 0.51 0.73
N SER A 63 1.46 0.02 1.84
CA SER A 63 2.28 -1.19 1.83
C SER A 63 1.51 -2.44 1.40
N PHE A 64 0.24 -2.57 1.82
CA PHE A 64 -0.61 -3.65 1.34
C PHE A 64 -0.82 -3.57 -0.18
N TYR A 65 -1.13 -2.37 -0.70
CA TYR A 65 -1.28 -2.13 -2.14
C TYR A 65 -0.02 -2.51 -2.92
N ASP A 66 1.15 -2.05 -2.48
CA ASP A 66 2.42 -2.34 -3.13
C ASP A 66 2.71 -3.85 -3.16
N GLY A 67 2.38 -4.55 -2.07
CA GLY A 67 2.47 -6.00 -2.01
C GLY A 67 1.51 -6.72 -2.97
N VAL A 68 0.29 -6.23 -3.13
CA VAL A 68 -0.68 -6.73 -4.12
C VAL A 68 -0.17 -6.49 -5.53
N LYS A 69 0.14 -5.22 -5.88
CA LYS A 69 0.65 -4.83 -7.19
C LYS A 69 1.86 -5.66 -7.60
N THR A 70 2.84 -5.82 -6.71
CA THR A 70 4.04 -6.64 -6.97
C THR A 70 3.69 -8.10 -7.31
N ARG A 71 2.72 -8.71 -6.61
CA ARG A 71 2.32 -10.11 -6.86
C ARG A 71 1.60 -10.29 -8.20
N PHE A 72 0.82 -9.31 -8.61
CA PHE A 72 0.02 -9.39 -9.85
C PHE A 72 0.80 -8.93 -11.08
N ASP A 73 1.71 -7.95 -10.94
CA ASP A 73 2.65 -7.55 -11.99
C ASP A 73 3.77 -8.58 -12.23
N ALA A 74 4.09 -9.40 -11.23
CA ALA A 74 5.09 -10.47 -11.34
C ALA A 74 4.58 -11.72 -12.09
N THR A 75 3.76 -11.55 -13.13
CA THR A 75 3.42 -12.60 -14.10
C THR A 75 4.64 -12.95 -14.97
N LYS A 76 5.71 -13.45 -14.35
CA LYS A 76 6.74 -14.25 -15.02
C LYS A 76 6.33 -15.72 -14.92
N PRO A 77 6.29 -16.48 -16.04
CA PRO A 77 6.04 -17.90 -15.98
C PRO A 77 7.19 -18.61 -15.25
N GLN A 78 6.88 -19.24 -14.11
CA GLN A 78 7.76 -20.15 -13.35
C GLN A 78 8.03 -21.48 -14.08
N ALA A 79 8.23 -21.46 -15.40
CA ALA A 79 8.49 -22.66 -16.19
C ALA A 79 9.99 -22.89 -16.51
N ALA A 80 10.85 -21.88 -16.35
CA ALA A 80 12.24 -21.98 -16.82
C ALA A 80 13.26 -22.43 -15.75
N GLN A 81 12.90 -22.51 -14.47
CA GLN A 81 13.89 -22.64 -13.38
C GLN A 81 14.13 -24.08 -12.88
N ARG A 82 13.57 -25.10 -13.55
CA ARG A 82 13.68 -26.51 -13.14
C ARG A 82 14.53 -27.41 -14.05
N SER A 83 15.22 -26.87 -15.07
CA SER A 83 15.90 -27.71 -16.08
C SER A 83 17.43 -27.61 -16.13
N ILE A 84 18.10 -26.97 -15.16
CA ILE A 84 19.58 -26.89 -15.16
C ILE A 84 20.12 -27.42 -13.83
N ARG A 85 20.08 -28.74 -13.70
CA ARG A 85 21.04 -29.55 -12.96
C ARG A 85 20.99 -30.95 -13.59
N GLN A 86 21.77 -31.10 -14.66
CA GLN A 86 22.36 -32.39 -15.00
C GLN A 86 23.73 -32.43 -14.34
#